data_AF-A0A6B0ZHW8-F1
#
_entry.id   AF-A0A6B0ZHW8-F1
#
_cell.length_a   1.000
_cell.length_b   1.000
_cell.length_c   1.000
_cell.angle_alpha   90.00
_cell.angle_beta   90.00
_cell.angle_gamma   90.00
#
_symmetry.space_group_name_H-M   'P 1'
#
loop_
_entity.id
_entity.type
_entity.pdbx_description
1 polymer ?
#
loop_
_entity_poly.entity_id
_entity_poly.type
_entity_poly.pdbx_seq_one_letter_code
_entity_poly.pdbx_strand_id
1 'polypeptide(L)'
;MVRLAGIDDLYRVLVALNRHRVRATYGAVGEYLAHVYAARQDTTTLDQVPRIDQRDVGQAVGAMLHPLEPSWHTSWIVGKDTRHPRPSLYDRRNTHPDLERSSWIITTGAELALLCEL
;
A
#
# COMPACT_ATOMS: atom_id res chain seq x y z
N MET A 1 -17.81 -12.04 8.82
CA MET A 1 -16.57 -12.69 8.36
C MET A 1 -15.90 -11.76 7.35
N VAL A 2 -15.07 -10.82 7.80
CA VAL A 2 -14.33 -9.88 6.94
C VAL A 2 -13.14 -10.65 6.37
N ARG A 3 -13.34 -11.47 5.33
CA ARG A 3 -12.30 -12.35 4.80
C ARG A 3 -12.02 -12.03 3.34
N LEU A 4 -10.73 -11.80 3.08
CA LEU A 4 -10.01 -11.94 1.80
C LEU A 4 -10.06 -10.80 0.78
N ALA A 5 -11.16 -10.05 0.63
CA ALA A 5 -11.26 -9.05 -0.46
C ALA A 5 -10.14 -7.97 -0.45
N GLY A 6 -9.66 -7.58 0.73
CA GLY A 6 -8.55 -6.60 0.84
C GLY A 6 -7.18 -7.12 0.50
N ILE A 7 -6.97 -8.42 0.74
CA ILE A 7 -5.65 -9.01 0.56
C ILE A 7 -5.34 -9.13 -0.93
N ASP A 8 -6.34 -9.43 -1.75
CA ASP A 8 -6.20 -9.54 -3.20
C ASP A 8 -5.84 -8.18 -3.84
N ASP A 9 -6.49 -7.10 -3.42
CA ASP A 9 -6.14 -5.75 -3.90
C ASP A 9 -4.77 -5.30 -3.41
N LEU A 10 -4.41 -5.64 -2.17
CA LEU A 10 -3.05 -5.41 -1.67
C LEU A 10 -2.02 -6.18 -2.51
N TYR A 11 -2.27 -7.44 -2.87
CA TYR A 11 -1.39 -8.19 -3.76
C TYR A 11 -1.25 -7.53 -5.13
N ARG A 12 -2.33 -7.01 -5.72
CA ARG A 12 -2.28 -6.25 -6.98
C ARG A 12 -1.37 -5.03 -6.89
N VAL A 13 -1.49 -4.27 -5.80
CA VAL A 13 -0.60 -3.13 -5.52
C VAL A 13 0.85 -3.58 -5.44
N LEU A 14 1.15 -4.64 -4.69
CA LEU A 14 2.52 -5.15 -4.54
C LEU A 14 3.11 -5.61 -5.88
N VAL A 15 2.31 -6.28 -6.72
CA VAL A 15 2.72 -6.70 -8.07
C VAL A 15 3.01 -5.49 -8.95
N ALA A 16 2.14 -4.48 -8.96
CA ALA A 16 2.34 -3.26 -9.76
C ALA A 16 3.61 -2.50 -9.32
N LEU A 17 3.78 -2.26 -8.03
CA LEU A 17 4.95 -1.58 -7.49
C LEU A 17 6.25 -2.32 -7.84
N ASN A 18 6.24 -3.65 -7.73
CA ASN A 18 7.39 -4.48 -8.08
C ASN A 18 7.69 -4.46 -9.59
N ARG A 19 6.66 -4.60 -10.43
CA ARG A 19 6.78 -4.57 -11.90
C ARG A 19 7.40 -3.27 -12.39
N HIS A 20 6.94 -2.14 -11.84
CA HIS A 20 7.39 -0.81 -12.24
C HIS A 20 8.61 -0.32 -11.46
N ARG A 21 9.07 -1.06 -10.45
CA ARG A 21 10.16 -0.67 -9.54
C ARG A 21 9.92 0.70 -8.92
N VAL A 22 8.68 0.95 -8.50
CA VAL A 22 8.22 2.20 -7.90
C VAL A 22 7.86 1.95 -6.44
N ARG A 23 8.15 2.92 -5.58
CA ARG A 23 7.78 2.89 -4.17
C ARG A 23 6.45 3.60 -3.95
N ALA A 24 5.69 3.17 -2.96
CA ALA A 24 4.49 3.89 -2.51
C ALA A 24 4.52 4.09 -1.00
N THR A 25 3.94 5.19 -0.53
CA THR A 25 3.77 5.38 0.91
C THR A 25 2.63 4.52 1.46
N TYR A 26 2.70 4.15 2.74
CA TYR A 26 1.57 3.49 3.42
C TYR A 26 0.24 4.27 3.30
N GLY A 27 0.31 5.61 3.29
CA GLY A 27 -0.86 6.47 3.09
C GLY A 27 -1.47 6.31 1.70
N ALA A 28 -0.64 6.37 0.65
CA ALA A 28 -1.08 6.16 -0.73
C ALA A 28 -1.77 4.80 -0.93
N VAL A 29 -1.16 3.74 -0.38
CA VAL A 29 -1.72 2.37 -0.46
C VAL A 29 -3.07 2.30 0.23
N GLY A 30 -3.20 2.88 1.42
CA GLY A 30 -4.47 2.82 2.13
C GLY A 30 -5.56 3.72 1.54
N GLU A 31 -5.21 4.89 0.98
CA GLU A 31 -6.15 5.71 0.19
C GLU A 31 -6.69 4.93 -1.01
N TYR A 32 -5.81 4.26 -1.76
CA TYR A 32 -6.22 3.41 -2.89
C TYR A 32 -7.16 2.29 -2.45
N LEU A 33 -6.80 1.53 -1.40
CA LEU A 33 -7.64 0.45 -0.90
C LEU A 33 -9.01 0.96 -0.45
N ALA A 34 -9.05 2.11 0.25
CA ALA A 34 -10.30 2.73 0.67
C ALA A 34 -11.20 3.08 -0.52
N HIS A 35 -10.64 3.62 -1.60
CA HIS A 35 -11.38 3.88 -2.84
C HIS A 35 -11.91 2.60 -3.49
N VAL A 36 -11.10 1.55 -3.57
CA VAL A 36 -11.53 0.25 -4.13
C VAL A 36 -12.67 -0.36 -3.30
N TYR A 37 -12.62 -0.24 -1.97
CA TYR A 37 -13.70 -0.69 -1.10
C TYR A 37 -14.97 0.14 -1.27
N ALA A 38 -14.85 1.47 -1.32
CA ALA A 38 -15.97 2.37 -1.55
C ALA A 38 -16.66 2.10 -2.89
N ALA A 39 -15.89 1.78 -3.94
CA ALA A 39 -16.43 1.45 -5.26
C ALA A 39 -17.14 0.08 -5.32
N ARG A 40 -16.79 -0.87 -4.44
CA ARG A 40 -17.43 -2.20 -4.36
C ARG A 40 -18.68 -2.22 -3.48
N GLN A 41 -18.80 -1.28 -2.55
CA GLN A 41 -20.01 -1.06 -1.78
C GLN A 41 -20.91 -0.12 -2.58
N ASP A 42 -21.86 -0.69 -3.31
CA ASP A 42 -22.79 0.01 -4.21
C ASP A 42 -23.82 0.88 -3.43
N THR A 43 -23.36 1.80 -2.58
CA THR A 43 -24.23 2.55 -1.66
C THR A 43 -23.77 3.99 -1.45
N THR A 44 -24.38 4.88 -2.23
CA THR A 44 -24.94 6.19 -1.83
C THR A 44 -24.45 6.79 -0.50
N THR A 45 -23.19 7.22 -0.38
CA THR A 45 -22.74 8.48 0.28
C THR A 45 -21.22 8.52 0.39
N LEU A 46 -20.55 9.17 -0.57
CA LEU A 46 -19.13 9.53 -0.47
C LEU A 46 -18.81 10.45 0.72
N ASP A 47 -19.84 11.05 1.34
CA ASP A 47 -19.72 11.93 2.53
C ASP A 47 -19.47 11.18 3.85
N GLN A 48 -19.56 9.85 3.88
CA GLN A 48 -19.42 9.06 5.11
C GLN A 48 -18.17 8.18 5.17
N VAL A 49 -17.19 8.36 4.28
CA VAL A 49 -15.87 7.77 4.52
C VAL A 49 -15.33 8.46 5.78
N PRO A 50 -15.17 7.76 6.92
CA PRO A 50 -14.58 8.37 8.09
C PRO A 50 -13.23 8.93 7.63
N ARG A 51 -12.88 10.16 8.05
CA ARG A 51 -11.50 10.63 7.95
C ARG A 51 -10.67 9.73 8.87
N ILE A 52 -10.31 8.55 8.38
CA ILE A 52 -9.39 7.64 9.05
C ILE A 52 -8.08 8.42 9.09
N ASP A 53 -7.55 8.66 10.28
CA ASP A 53 -6.25 9.31 10.44
C ASP A 53 -5.23 8.55 9.57
N GLN A 54 -4.37 9.26 8.81
CA GLN A 54 -3.32 8.62 8.02
C GLN A 54 -2.45 7.68 8.87
N ARG A 55 -2.37 7.91 10.18
CA ARG A 55 -1.74 7.00 11.16
C ARG A 55 -2.48 5.66 11.27
N ASP A 56 -3.80 5.69 11.33
CA ASP A 56 -4.67 4.51 11.41
C ASP A 56 -4.66 3.73 10.08
N VAL A 57 -4.64 4.44 8.95
CA VAL A 57 -4.52 3.85 7.61
C VAL A 57 -3.19 3.10 7.45
N GLY A 58 -2.07 3.74 7.82
CA GLY A 58 -0.76 3.10 7.72
C GLY A 58 -0.60 1.90 8.65
N GLN A 59 -1.25 1.92 9.81
CA GLN A 59 -1.29 0.78 10.72
C GLN A 59 -2.13 -0.38 10.16
N ALA A 60 -3.27 -0.09 9.53
CA ALA A 60 -4.10 -1.09 8.87
C ALA A 60 -3.35 -1.77 7.71
N VAL A 61 -2.70 -1.01 6.83
CA VAL A 61 -1.86 -1.55 5.76
C VAL A 61 -0.72 -2.39 6.34
N GLY A 62 -0.05 -1.89 7.39
CA GLY A 62 0.98 -2.65 8.10
C GLY A 62 0.47 -3.99 8.67
N ALA A 63 -0.74 -4.02 9.23
CA ALA A 63 -1.38 -5.22 9.75
C ALA A 63 -1.76 -6.21 8.63
N MET A 64 -2.14 -5.72 7.45
CA MET A 64 -2.40 -6.57 6.27
C MET A 64 -1.11 -7.14 5.68
N LEU A 65 0.00 -6.41 5.77
CA LEU A 65 1.32 -6.84 5.35
C LEU A 65 1.97 -7.83 6.32
N HIS A 66 1.68 -7.71 7.63
CA HIS A 66 2.29 -8.54 8.66
C HIS A 66 2.12 -10.07 8.46
N PRO A 67 0.95 -10.61 8.06
CA PRO A 67 0.81 -12.03 7.76
C PRO A 67 1.44 -12.45 6.42
N LEU A 68 1.85 -11.50 5.57
CA LEU A 68 2.64 -11.81 4.37
C LEU A 68 4.08 -12.03 4.82
N GLU A 69 4.68 -13.16 4.42
CA GLU A 69 6.09 -13.41 4.72
C GLU A 69 6.95 -12.21 4.23
N PRO A 70 7.89 -11.71 5.06
CA PRO A 70 8.79 -10.63 4.66
C PRO A 70 9.50 -11.00 3.36
N SER A 71 9.19 -10.28 2.28
CA SER A 71 9.67 -10.59 0.94
C SER A 71 10.00 -9.30 0.19
N TRP A 72 10.73 -9.43 -0.91
CA TRP A 72 11.10 -8.28 -1.74
C TRP A 72 9.88 -7.50 -2.24
N HIS A 73 8.72 -8.15 -2.42
CA HIS A 73 7.51 -7.51 -2.90
C HIS A 73 6.90 -6.53 -1.90
N THR A 74 6.97 -6.84 -0.60
CA THR A 74 6.41 -5.97 0.43
C THR A 74 7.34 -4.81 0.79
N SER A 75 8.61 -4.87 0.37
CA SER A 75 9.60 -3.79 0.57
C SER A 75 9.35 -2.52 -0.25
N TRP A 76 8.40 -2.53 -1.20
CA TRP A 76 8.06 -1.35 -2.01
C TRP A 76 7.15 -0.35 -1.29
N ILE A 77 6.58 -0.72 -0.13
CA ILE A 77 5.77 0.17 0.69
C ILE A 77 6.64 0.79 1.79
N VAL A 78 6.71 2.11 1.80
CA VAL A 78 7.68 2.87 2.61
C VAL A 78 7.02 3.91 3.50
N GLY A 79 7.70 4.29 4.58
CA GLY A 79 7.32 5.44 5.38
C GLY A 79 7.46 6.74 4.58
N LYS A 80 6.51 7.68 4.76
CA LYS A 80 6.54 8.99 4.08
C LYS A 80 7.82 9.77 4.39
N ASP A 81 8.20 9.79 5.67
CA ASP A 81 9.37 10.54 6.14
C ASP A 81 10.66 9.75 5.94
N THR A 82 10.64 8.45 6.23
CA THR A 82 11.83 7.60 6.19
C THR A 82 12.22 7.19 4.77
N ARG A 83 11.26 7.14 3.83
CA ARG A 83 11.44 6.58 2.47
C ARG A 83 11.95 5.14 2.44
N HIS A 84 11.84 4.46 3.58
CA HIS A 84 12.23 3.08 3.79
C HIS A 84 11.05 2.27 4.33
N PRO A 85 11.04 0.94 4.12
CA PRO A 85 10.06 0.06 4.73
C PRO A 85 10.13 0.18 6.26
N ARG A 86 9.02 -0.01 6.96
CA ARG A 86 9.03 0.08 8.43
C ARG A 86 9.98 -0.97 9.03
N PRO A 87 11.00 -0.60 9.82
CA PRO A 87 11.98 -1.55 10.35
C PRO A 87 11.35 -2.67 11.19
N SER A 88 10.25 -2.39 11.89
CA SER A 88 9.50 -3.39 12.67
C SER A 88 8.83 -4.46 11.82
N LEU A 89 8.76 -4.28 10.51
CA LEU A 89 8.15 -5.20 9.55
C LEU A 89 9.18 -5.83 8.60
N TYR A 90 10.46 -5.39 8.61
CA TYR A 90 11.45 -5.80 7.59
C TYR A 90 12.89 -5.87 8.10
N ASP A 91 13.60 -6.93 7.70
CA ASP A 91 15.09 -6.99 7.70
C ASP A 91 15.62 -6.36 6.40
N ARG A 92 16.70 -5.57 6.49
CA ARG A 92 17.44 -5.04 5.33
C ARG A 92 17.82 -6.12 4.32
N ARG A 93 18.06 -7.36 4.78
CA ARG A 93 18.36 -8.52 3.91
C ARG A 93 17.20 -8.90 2.97
N ASN A 94 15.97 -8.52 3.32
CA ASN A 94 14.77 -8.79 2.54
C ASN A 94 14.27 -7.55 1.80
N THR A 95 15.13 -6.54 1.64
CA THR A 95 14.84 -5.35 0.84
C THR A 95 15.25 -5.57 -0.61
N HIS A 96 14.39 -5.20 -1.57
CA HIS A 96 14.73 -5.32 -2.99
C HIS A 96 15.94 -4.43 -3.32
N PRO A 97 16.96 -4.91 -4.08
CA PRO A 97 18.20 -4.16 -4.32
C PRO A 97 17.99 -2.85 -5.10
N ASP A 98 16.91 -2.76 -5.89
CA ASP A 98 16.56 -1.55 -6.61
C ASP A 98 15.74 -0.55 -5.79
N LEU A 99 15.40 -0.84 -4.52
CA LEU A 99 14.57 0.04 -3.70
C LEU A 99 15.21 1.43 -3.53
N GLU A 100 16.54 1.47 -3.37
CA GLU A 100 17.30 2.72 -3.23
C GLU A 100 17.55 3.42 -4.57
N ARG A 101 17.34 2.72 -5.70
CA ARG A 101 17.55 3.26 -7.06
C ARG A 101 16.35 4.03 -7.58
N SER A 102 15.14 3.68 -7.12
CA SER A 102 13.92 4.37 -7.52
C SER A 102 13.86 5.74 -6.84
N SER A 103 14.00 6.85 -7.57
CA SER A 103 13.89 8.21 -6.97
C SER A 103 12.44 8.64 -6.74
N TRP A 104 11.51 8.00 -7.44
CA TRP A 104 10.08 8.29 -7.40
C TRP A 104 9.37 7.53 -6.27
N ILE A 105 8.47 8.22 -5.57
CA ILE A 105 7.62 7.65 -4.53
C ILE A 105 6.20 8.15 -4.76
N ILE A 106 5.27 7.22 -4.94
CA ILE A 106 3.84 7.51 -5.02
C ILE A 106 3.34 7.89 -3.63
N THR A 107 2.70 9.05 -3.53
CA THR A 107 2.25 9.60 -2.24
C THR A 107 0.73 9.74 -2.11
N THR A 108 0.00 9.51 -3.20
CA THR A 108 -1.47 9.59 -3.22
C THR A 108 -2.10 8.29 -3.74
N GLY A 109 -3.33 7.99 -3.30
CA GLY A 109 -4.10 6.85 -3.82
C GLY A 109 -4.45 6.95 -5.31
N ALA A 110 -4.64 8.16 -5.84
CA ALA A 110 -4.97 8.39 -7.24
C ALA A 110 -3.80 8.05 -8.19
N GLU A 111 -2.58 8.46 -7.85
CA GLU A 111 -1.36 8.06 -8.58
C GLU A 111 -1.15 6.55 -8.55
N LEU A 112 -1.46 5.92 -7.41
CA LEU A 112 -1.35 4.48 -7.26
C LEU A 112 -2.40 3.72 -8.09
N ALA A 113 -3.62 4.27 -8.19
CA ALA A 113 -4.66 3.71 -9.05
C ALA A 113 -4.23 3.69 -10.51
N LEU A 114 -3.69 4.80 -11.02
CA LEU A 114 -3.13 4.88 -12.37
C LEU A 114 -2.03 3.84 -12.60
N LEU A 115 -1.14 3.63 -11.62
CA LEU A 115 -0.10 2.60 -11.74
C LEU A 115 -0.69 1.19 -11.86
N CYS A 116 -1.76 0.89 -11.12
CA CYS A 116 -2.37 -0.44 -11.11
C CYS A 116 -3.21 -0.77 -12.36
N GLU A 117 -3.51 0.24 -13.18
CA GLU A 117 -4.29 0.11 -14.43
C GLU A 117 -3.39 -0.03 -15.70
N LEU A 118 -2.06 0.02 -15.56
CA LEU A 118 -1.04 -0.08 -16.64
C LEU A 118 -0.50 -1.51 -16.87
#